data_AF-A0A968MKM1-F1
#
_entry.id   AF-A0A968MKM1-F1
#
_cell.length_a   1.000
_cell.length_b   1.000
_cell.length_c   1.000
_cell.angle_alpha   90.00
_cell.angle_beta   90.00
_cell.angle_gamma   90.00
#
_symmetry.space_group_name_H-M   'P 1'
#
loop_
_entity.id
_entity.type
_entity.pdbx_description
1 polymer ?
#
loop_
_entity_poly.entity_id
_entity_poly.type
_entity_poly.pdbx_seq_one_letter_code
_entity_poly.pdbx_strand_id
1 'polypeptide(L)'
;MIRQELGRGEVIQKQGKAVRLLGDLDPRGKMARVLVEVIDPLDLGRAEAERRPLLLGSYVDVVLRGAVADRVAVVSREAIREGDQVYLMDADDRLVIQPVDIAWRGRDEVYVASGLVGGERVVTSRVPAPVVGMLLRAIDESPIEIPTAAVEAPR
;
A
#
# COMPACT_ATOMS: atom_id res chain seq x y z
N MET A 1 -12.03 -6.56 6.15
CA MET A 1 -11.79 -7.93 6.66
C MET A 1 -11.25 -7.82 8.07
N ILE A 2 -11.69 -8.69 8.98
CA ILE A 2 -11.30 -8.71 10.39
C ILE A 2 -10.62 -10.05 10.65
N ARG A 3 -9.45 -10.01 11.28
CA ARG A 3 -8.59 -11.16 11.56
C ARG A 3 -8.34 -11.22 13.06
N GLN A 4 -8.60 -12.37 13.67
CA GLN A 4 -8.30 -12.65 15.07
C GLN A 4 -7.32 -13.82 15.13
N GLU A 5 -6.21 -13.65 15.84
CA GLU A 5 -5.26 -14.73 16.10
C GLU A 5 -5.56 -15.34 17.47
N LEU A 6 -5.78 -16.66 17.51
CA LEU A 6 -6.16 -17.39 18.73
C LEU A 6 -4.97 -18.02 19.46
N GLY A 7 -3.75 -17.80 18.95
CA GLY A 7 -2.56 -18.55 19.34
C GLY A 7 -2.49 -19.93 18.64
N ARG A 8 -1.31 -20.55 18.64
CA ARG A 8 -1.03 -21.84 17.95
C ARG A 8 -1.17 -21.82 16.42
N GLY A 9 -1.19 -20.64 15.80
CA GLY A 9 -1.34 -20.48 14.34
C GLY A 9 -2.78 -20.51 13.84
N GLU A 10 -3.77 -20.63 14.74
CA GLU A 10 -5.17 -20.54 14.36
C GLU A 10 -5.61 -19.10 14.17
N VAL A 11 -6.21 -18.84 13.00
CA VAL A 11 -6.70 -17.53 12.60
C VAL A 11 -8.18 -17.62 12.28
N ILE A 12 -8.98 -16.76 12.89
CA ILE A 12 -10.38 -16.55 12.53
C ILE A 12 -10.46 -15.30 11.66
N GLN A 13 -11.15 -15.43 10.53
CA GLN A 13 -11.43 -14.32 9.64
C GLN A 13 -12.94 -14.10 9.55
N LYS A 14 -13.35 -12.84 9.66
CA LYS A 14 -14.73 -12.39 9.47
C LYS A 14 -14.79 -11.20 8.52
N GLN A 15 -15.90 -11.11 7.80
CA GLN A 15 -16.24 -9.90 7.07
C GLN A 15 -16.88 -8.90 8.02
N GLY A 16 -16.51 -7.64 7.86
CA GLY A 16 -17.08 -6.55 8.62
C GLY A 16 -17.18 -5.30 7.76
N LYS A 17 -18.07 -4.40 8.16
CA LYS A 17 -18.37 -3.15 7.46
C LYS A 17 -18.02 -1.98 8.37
N ALA A 18 -17.22 -1.04 7.88
CA ALA A 18 -17.05 0.24 8.56
C ALA A 18 -18.37 1.00 8.48
N VAL A 19 -19.02 1.23 9.62
CA VAL A 19 -20.34 1.85 9.68
C VAL A 19 -20.27 3.34 9.99
N ARG A 20 -19.25 3.77 10.74
CA ARG A 20 -19.15 5.16 11.17
C ARG A 20 -17.73 5.56 11.58
N LEU A 21 -17.31 6.75 11.18
CA LEU A 21 -16.21 7.47 11.82
C LEU A 21 -16.76 8.21 13.05
N LEU A 22 -16.16 7.99 14.21
CA LEU A 22 -16.53 8.71 15.42
C LEU A 22 -16.00 10.14 15.35
N GLY A 23 -16.78 11.09 15.87
CA GLY A 23 -16.49 12.52 15.78
C GLY A 23 -15.40 13.01 16.75
N ASP A 24 -14.71 12.10 17.41
CA ASP A 24 -13.68 12.37 18.39
C ASP A 24 -12.45 11.48 18.17
N LEU A 25 -11.32 11.98 18.63
CA LEU A 25 -10.03 11.29 18.55
C LEU A 25 -9.78 10.51 19.83
N ASP A 26 -9.03 9.42 19.73
CA ASP A 26 -8.54 8.71 20.92
C ASP A 26 -7.71 9.67 21.80
N PRO A 27 -7.98 9.75 23.12
CA PRO A 27 -7.33 10.71 24.01
C PRO A 27 -5.83 10.51 24.15
N ARG A 28 -5.30 9.29 23.91
CA ARG A 28 -3.87 8.99 24.03
C ARG A 28 -3.13 9.27 22.74
N GLY A 29 -3.60 8.66 21.64
CA GLY A 29 -2.88 8.67 20.36
C GLY A 29 -3.30 9.74 19.37
N LYS A 30 -4.38 10.50 19.66
CA LYS A 30 -5.02 11.42 18.70
C LYS A 30 -5.39 10.77 17.37
N MET A 31 -5.66 9.46 17.40
CA MET A 31 -6.06 8.70 16.22
C MET A 31 -7.57 8.77 16.04
N ALA A 32 -8.02 8.86 14.78
CA ALA A 32 -9.43 8.79 14.45
C ALA A 32 -9.98 7.40 14.81
N ARG A 33 -11.21 7.35 15.32
CA ARG A 33 -11.84 6.09 15.75
C ARG A 33 -12.94 5.71 14.78
N VAL A 34 -12.93 4.45 14.32
CA VAL A 34 -13.91 3.92 13.37
C VAL A 34 -14.68 2.79 14.04
N LEU A 35 -16.01 2.82 13.92
CA LEU A 35 -16.88 1.72 14.32
C LEU A 35 -17.02 0.75 13.14
N VAL A 36 -16.68 -0.51 13.38
CA VAL A 36 -16.79 -1.60 12.41
C VAL A 36 -17.81 -2.61 12.93
N GLU A 37 -18.81 -2.91 12.11
CA GLU A 37 -19.83 -3.91 12.38
C GLU A 37 -19.41 -5.25 11.81
N VAL A 38 -19.61 -6.32 12.57
CA VAL A 38 -19.41 -7.72 12.13
C VAL A 38 -20.76 -8.39 12.14
N ILE A 39 -21.18 -8.92 10.99
CA ILE A 39 -22.42 -9.69 10.90
C ILE A 39 -22.16 -11.07 11.49
N ASP A 40 -22.97 -11.46 12.48
CA ASP A 40 -22.89 -12.73 13.22
C ASP A 40 -21.46 -13.07 13.68
N PRO A 41 -20.89 -12.29 14.63
CA PRO A 41 -19.53 -12.52 15.10
C PRO A 41 -19.34 -13.88 15.79
N LEU A 42 -20.43 -14.49 16.26
CA LEU A 42 -20.42 -15.73 17.04
C LEU A 42 -20.81 -16.98 16.22
N ASP A 43 -21.10 -16.82 14.92
CA ASP A 43 -21.62 -17.88 14.04
C ASP A 43 -22.86 -18.60 14.61
N LEU A 44 -23.78 -17.88 15.23
CA LEU A 44 -24.95 -18.48 15.86
C LEU A 44 -25.88 -19.16 14.84
N GLY A 45 -25.85 -18.71 13.59
CA GLY A 45 -26.58 -19.33 12.48
C GLY A 45 -26.00 -20.65 11.97
N ARG A 46 -24.84 -21.10 12.47
CA ARG A 46 -24.18 -22.35 12.05
C ARG A 46 -24.33 -23.45 13.11
N ALA A 47 -24.19 -24.70 12.65
CA ALA A 47 -24.09 -25.86 13.52
C ALA A 47 -22.88 -25.71 14.47
N GLU A 48 -23.02 -26.16 15.71
CA GLU A 48 -22.03 -25.94 16.78
C GLU A 48 -20.61 -26.39 16.39
N ALA A 49 -20.49 -27.52 15.69
CA ALA A 49 -19.22 -28.07 15.22
C ALA A 49 -18.50 -27.21 14.16
N GLU A 50 -19.21 -26.30 13.48
CA GLU A 50 -18.68 -25.43 12.43
C GLU A 50 -18.46 -23.98 12.88
N ARG A 51 -18.81 -23.66 14.12
CA ARG A 51 -18.71 -22.29 14.64
C ARG A 51 -17.27 -21.87 14.81
N ARG A 52 -16.95 -20.68 14.32
CA ARG A 52 -15.66 -20.01 14.46
C ARG A 52 -15.93 -18.61 15.02
N PRO A 53 -16.37 -18.51 16.30
CA PRO A 53 -16.76 -17.24 16.89
C PRO A 53 -15.55 -16.35 17.15
N LEU A 54 -15.71 -15.04 16.96
CA LEU A 54 -14.76 -14.06 17.46
C LEU A 54 -14.89 -13.97 18.97
N LEU A 55 -13.77 -14.10 19.68
CA LEU A 55 -13.72 -13.91 21.12
C LEU A 55 -14.04 -12.45 21.49
N LEU A 56 -15.08 -12.25 22.29
CA LEU A 56 -15.45 -10.92 22.79
C LEU A 56 -14.38 -10.38 23.74
N GLY A 57 -14.08 -9.09 23.64
CA GLY A 57 -13.06 -8.43 24.46
C GLY A 57 -11.60 -8.67 24.02
N SER A 58 -11.39 -9.43 22.94
CA SER A 58 -10.06 -9.61 22.35
C SER A 58 -9.68 -8.48 21.40
N TYR A 59 -8.40 -8.45 21.03
CA TYR A 59 -7.89 -7.60 19.96
C TYR A 59 -7.97 -8.32 18.61
N VAL A 60 -8.23 -7.55 17.56
CA VAL A 60 -8.31 -8.03 16.19
C VAL A 60 -7.58 -7.09 15.25
N ASP A 61 -7.02 -7.64 14.17
CA ASP A 61 -6.49 -6.87 13.07
C ASP A 61 -7.60 -6.61 12.05
N VAL A 62 -7.72 -5.36 11.60
CA VAL A 62 -8.73 -4.97 10.62
C VAL A 62 -8.05 -4.45 9.37
N VAL A 63 -8.28 -5.14 8.26
CA VAL A 63 -7.94 -4.67 6.92
C VAL A 63 -9.14 -3.91 6.35
N LEU A 64 -9.05 -2.59 6.36
CA LEU A 64 -10.02 -1.70 5.73
C LEU A 64 -9.65 -1.49 4.26
N ARG A 65 -10.60 -1.77 3.36
CA ARG A 65 -10.44 -1.45 1.94
C ARG A 65 -10.77 0.04 1.75
N GLY A 66 -9.78 0.81 1.33
CA GLY A 66 -9.92 2.25 1.03
C GLY A 66 -10.37 2.52 -0.40
N ALA A 67 -10.40 3.80 -0.76
CA ALA A 67 -10.60 4.21 -2.14
C ALA A 67 -9.42 3.73 -3.01
N VAL A 68 -9.72 3.33 -4.24
CA VAL A 68 -8.70 3.01 -5.24
C VAL A 68 -8.08 4.32 -5.72
N ALA A 69 -6.76 4.39 -5.75
CA ALA A 69 -6.05 5.45 -6.42
C ALA A 69 -5.92 5.08 -7.91
N ASP A 70 -6.68 5.76 -8.77
CA ASP A 70 -6.60 5.54 -10.21
C ASP A 70 -5.35 6.20 -10.79
N ARG A 71 -4.64 5.48 -11.67
CA ARG A 71 -3.49 5.98 -12.46
C ARG A 71 -2.31 6.49 -11.63
N VAL A 72 -1.94 5.77 -10.57
CA VAL A 72 -0.71 6.02 -9.82
C VAL A 72 0.38 5.02 -10.21
N ALA A 73 1.60 5.50 -10.40
CA ALA A 73 2.77 4.64 -10.56
C ALA A 73 3.31 4.28 -9.18
N VAL A 74 3.59 3.00 -8.95
CA VAL A 74 4.22 2.53 -7.71
C VAL A 74 5.72 2.41 -7.95
N VAL A 75 6.51 3.10 -7.13
CA VAL A 75 7.98 3.04 -7.20
C VAL A 75 8.55 2.67 -5.84
N SER A 76 9.69 1.97 -5.85
CA SER A 76 10.46 1.75 -4.63
C SER A 76 10.82 3.09 -4.00
N ARG A 77 10.72 3.18 -2.67
CA ARG A 77 11.12 4.37 -1.91
C ARG A 77 12.55 4.81 -2.21
N GLU A 78 13.44 3.87 -2.55
CA GLU A 78 14.85 4.14 -2.87
C GLU A 78 15.04 4.91 -4.18
N ALA A 79 14.05 4.84 -5.09
CA ALA A 79 14.07 5.53 -6.37
C ALA A 79 13.75 7.03 -6.25
N ILE A 80 13.00 7.43 -5.21
CA ILE A 80 12.66 8.83 -4.95
C ILE A 80 13.87 9.55 -4.35
N ARG A 81 14.23 10.68 -4.97
CA ARG A 81 15.31 11.57 -4.55
C ARG A 81 14.77 12.78 -3.81
N GLU A 82 15.69 13.49 -3.17
CA GLU A 82 15.38 14.74 -2.51
C GLU A 82 14.75 15.74 -3.49
N GLY A 83 13.71 16.46 -3.04
CA GLY A 83 12.97 17.39 -3.89
C GLY A 83 11.91 16.73 -4.78
N ASP A 84 11.47 15.52 -4.44
CA ASP A 84 10.43 14.77 -5.16
C ASP A 84 10.79 14.55 -6.63
N GLN A 85 11.97 13.98 -6.84
CA GLN A 85 12.52 13.68 -8.16
C GLN A 85 12.80 12.20 -8.33
N VAL A 86 12.77 11.73 -9.56
CA VAL A 86 13.19 10.39 -9.96
C VAL A 86 14.25 10.49 -11.04
N TYR A 87 15.14 9.50 -11.02
CA TYR A 87 16.16 9.33 -12.04
C TYR A 87 15.67 8.31 -13.04
N LEU A 88 15.60 8.73 -14.30
CA LEU A 88 15.18 7.91 -15.42
C LEU A 88 16.39 7.62 -16.31
N MET A 89 16.37 6.46 -16.95
CA MET A 89 17.30 6.07 -18.00
C MET A 89 16.56 6.12 -19.33
N ASP A 90 16.86 7.11 -20.15
CA ASP A 90 16.23 7.29 -21.46
C ASP A 90 16.64 6.19 -22.46
N ALA A 91 16.10 6.21 -23.68
CA ALA A 91 16.39 5.21 -24.70
C ALA A 91 17.86 5.20 -25.18
N ASP A 92 18.61 6.27 -24.93
CA ASP A 92 20.03 6.41 -25.27
C ASP A 92 20.95 6.05 -24.09
N ASP A 93 20.40 5.37 -23.08
CA ASP A 93 21.08 4.97 -21.84
C ASP A 93 21.61 6.16 -21.03
N ARG A 94 20.93 7.31 -21.07
CA ARG A 94 21.34 8.52 -20.35
C ARG A 94 20.46 8.85 -19.17
N LEU A 95 21.06 9.47 -18.15
CA LEU A 95 20.34 9.94 -16.98
C LEU A 95 19.47 11.16 -17.31
N VAL A 96 18.18 11.03 -17.03
CA VAL A 96 17.21 12.12 -17.00
C VAL A 96 16.74 12.31 -15.55
N ILE A 97 16.67 13.56 -15.10
CA ILE A 97 16.14 13.90 -13.77
C ILE A 97 14.74 14.48 -13.99
N GLN A 98 13.73 13.81 -13.46
CA GLN A 98 12.33 14.17 -13.67
C GLN A 98 11.66 14.47 -12.32
N PRO A 99 11.02 15.64 -12.15
CA PRO A 99 10.18 15.88 -10.97
C PRO A 99 8.91 15.03 -11.05
N VAL A 100 8.45 14.57 -9.89
CA VAL A 100 7.24 13.76 -9.75
C VAL A 100 6.30 14.35 -8.72
N ASP A 101 5.01 14.15 -8.92
CA ASP A 101 4.01 14.47 -7.91
C ASP A 101 3.67 13.23 -7.09
N ILE A 102 3.79 13.32 -5.78
CA ILE A 102 3.63 12.16 -4.88
C ILE A 102 2.25 12.18 -4.25
N ALA A 103 1.42 11.19 -4.60
CA ALA A 103 0.12 10.98 -3.99
C ALA A 103 0.24 10.48 -2.54
N TRP A 104 1.13 9.51 -2.30
CA TRP A 104 1.27 8.88 -0.99
C TRP A 104 2.65 8.23 -0.80
N ARG A 105 3.14 8.25 0.45
CA ARG A 105 4.42 7.63 0.83
C ARG A 105 4.16 6.50 1.83
N GLY A 106 4.26 5.26 1.38
CA GLY A 106 4.19 4.05 2.21
C GLY A 106 5.54 3.68 2.80
N ARG A 107 5.66 2.59 3.56
CA ARG A 107 6.93 2.22 4.22
C ARG A 107 8.05 1.97 3.22
N ASP A 108 7.81 1.10 2.24
CA ASP A 108 8.81 0.65 1.27
C ASP A 108 8.53 1.16 -0.16
N GLU A 109 7.30 1.62 -0.40
CA GLU A 109 6.80 2.06 -1.70
C GLU A 109 6.29 3.50 -1.64
N VAL A 110 6.41 4.21 -2.77
CA VAL A 110 5.86 5.55 -2.98
C VAL A 110 4.95 5.54 -4.19
N TYR A 111 3.80 6.19 -4.06
CA TYR A 111 2.75 6.25 -5.06
C TYR A 111 2.83 7.61 -5.74
N VAL A 112 3.17 7.61 -7.01
CA VAL A 112 3.39 8.79 -7.85
C VAL A 112 2.12 9.07 -8.64
N ALA A 113 1.54 10.25 -8.46
CA ALA A 113 0.33 10.71 -9.14
C ALA A 113 0.59 11.14 -10.59
N SER A 114 1.73 11.79 -10.83
CA SER A 114 2.12 12.27 -12.15
C SER A 114 3.63 12.48 -12.26
N GLY A 115 4.12 12.64 -13.49
CA GLY A 115 5.55 12.76 -13.77
C GLY A 115 6.23 11.41 -14.05
N LEU A 116 5.47 10.34 -14.25
CA LEU A 116 5.96 9.05 -14.75
C LEU A 116 4.99 8.49 -15.79
N VAL A 117 5.54 7.80 -16.79
CA VAL A 117 4.79 7.13 -17.85
C VAL A 117 5.16 5.64 -17.88
N GLY A 118 4.22 4.79 -18.27
CA GLY A 118 4.45 3.35 -18.39
C GLY A 118 5.57 3.03 -19.38
N GLY A 119 6.49 2.15 -18.96
CA GLY A 119 7.64 1.73 -19.76
C GLY A 119 8.92 2.53 -19.52
N GLU A 120 8.91 3.55 -18.67
CA GLU A 120 10.12 4.28 -18.29
C GLU A 120 11.02 3.45 -17.36
N ARG A 121 12.34 3.52 -17.57
CA ARG A 121 13.34 2.83 -16.76
C ARG A 121 13.77 3.71 -15.59
N VAL A 122 13.31 3.42 -14.37
CA VAL A 122 13.69 4.18 -13.17
C VAL A 122 14.96 3.61 -12.53
N VAL A 123 15.87 4.50 -12.16
CA VAL A 123 17.13 4.18 -11.49
C VAL A 123 16.93 4.12 -9.97
N THR A 124 16.91 2.91 -9.42
CA THR A 124 16.76 2.65 -7.97
C THR A 124 18.09 2.73 -7.22
N SER A 125 19.22 2.47 -7.87
CA SER A 125 20.55 2.47 -7.25
C SER A 125 21.05 3.90 -7.02
N ARG A 126 21.96 4.09 -6.05
CA ARG A 126 22.60 5.40 -5.85
C ARG A 126 23.54 5.70 -7.01
N VAL A 127 23.43 6.91 -7.58
CA VAL A 127 24.38 7.40 -8.56
C VAL A 127 25.21 8.54 -7.95
N PRO A 128 26.53 8.38 -7.77
CA PRO A 128 27.39 9.43 -7.25
C PRO A 128 27.45 10.61 -8.23
N ALA A 129 27.29 11.84 -7.73
CA ALA A 129 27.35 13.08 -8.51
C ALA A 129 26.53 13.03 -9.82
N PRO A 130 25.18 12.89 -9.74
CA PRO A 130 24.33 12.72 -10.90
C PRO A 130 24.33 13.98 -11.77
N VAL A 131 24.64 13.82 -13.07
CA VAL A 131 24.60 14.88 -14.08
C VAL A 131 23.66 14.46 -15.19
N VAL A 132 22.72 15.34 -15.57
CA VAL A 132 21.80 15.11 -16.68
C VAL A 132 22.58 14.78 -17.96
N GLY A 133 22.17 13.72 -18.64
CA GLY A 133 22.76 13.27 -19.91
C GLY A 133 23.97 12.34 -19.77
N MET A 134 24.41 12.00 -18.55
CA MET A 134 25.50 11.04 -18.37
C MET A 134 25.07 9.62 -18.72
N LEU A 135 25.99 8.82 -19.27
CA LEU A 135 25.74 7.42 -19.59
C LEU A 135 25.56 6.58 -18.32
N LEU A 136 24.53 5.74 -18.36
CA LEU A 136 24.18 4.77 -17.33
C LEU A 136 24.40 3.36 -17.85
N ARG A 137 24.57 2.43 -16.92
CA ARG A 137 24.59 0.99 -17.22
C ARG A 137 23.57 0.30 -16.34
N ALA A 138 22.61 -0.37 -16.95
CA ALA A 138 21.66 -1.20 -16.23
C ALA A 138 22.38 -2.38 -15.57
N ILE A 139 22.11 -2.60 -14.27
CA ILE A 139 22.63 -3.75 -13.52
C ILE A 139 21.60 -4.89 -13.60
N ASP A 140 20.31 -4.55 -13.52
CA ASP A 140 19.16 -5.44 -13.70
C ASP A 140 17.99 -4.64 -14.29
N GLU A 141 17.26 -5.23 -15.24
CA GLU A 141 16.04 -4.65 -15.80
C GLU A 141 14.83 -5.39 -15.22
N SER A 142 14.21 -4.81 -14.19
CA SER A 142 12.90 -5.24 -13.70
C SER A 142 11.86 -4.21 -14.13
N PRO A 143 10.80 -4.62 -14.89
CA PRO A 143 9.74 -3.71 -15.27
C PRO A 143 9.07 -3.09 -14.05
N ILE A 144 8.85 -1.78 -14.08
CA ILE A 144 7.99 -1.13 -13.09
C ILE A 144 6.56 -1.39 -13.51
N GLU A 145 5.87 -2.21 -12.72
CA GLU A 145 4.45 -2.43 -12.90
C GLU A 145 3.71 -1.14 -12.55
N ILE A 146 3.23 -0.42 -13.56
CA ILE A 146 2.15 0.54 -13.35
C ILE A 146 0.88 -0.31 -13.24
N PRO A 147 0.20 -0.33 -12.07
CA PRO A 147 -1.07 -1.02 -11.96
C PRO A 147 -2.06 -0.34 -12.93
N THR A 148 -2.24 -0.93 -14.10
CA THR A 148 -3.19 -0.44 -15.13
C THR A 148 -4.61 -0.88 -14.82
N ALA A 149 -4.80 -1.73 -13.82
CA ALA A 149 -6.09 -2.05 -13.25
C ALA A 149 -6.12 -1.56 -11.80
N ALA A 150 -7.27 -1.01 -11.41
CA ALA A 150 -7.64 -0.74 -10.02
C ALA A 150 -6.99 -1.78 -9.11
N VAL A 151 -6.15 -1.33 -8.17
CA VAL A 151 -5.44 -2.17 -7.20
C VAL A 151 -6.47 -3.12 -6.58
N GLU A 152 -6.55 -4.33 -7.11
CA GLU A 152 -7.58 -5.29 -6.74
C GLU A 152 -7.12 -5.86 -5.40
N ALA A 153 -7.86 -5.53 -4.36
CA ALA A 153 -7.54 -5.91 -2.99
C ALA A 153 -7.30 -7.44 -2.91
N PRO A 154 -6.30 -7.90 -2.15
CA PRO A 154 -6.04 -9.33 -2.01
C PRO A 154 -7.31 -10.07 -1.53
N ARG A 155 -7.55 -11.23 -2.16
CA ARG A 155 -8.68 -12.14 -1.92
C ARG A 155 -8.72 -12.65 -0.49
#